data_AF-A0A1M6QSW2-F1
#
_entry.id   AF-A0A1M6QSW2-F1
#
_cell.length_a   1.000
_cell.length_b   1.000
_cell.length_c   1.000
_cell.angle_alpha   90.00
_cell.angle_beta   90.00
_cell.angle_gamma   90.00
#
_symmetry.space_group_name_H-M   'P 1'
#
loop_
_entity.id
_entity.type
_entity.pdbx_description
1 polymer ?
#
loop_
_entity_poly.entity_id
_entity_poly.type
_entity_poly.pdbx_seq_one_letter_code
_entity_poly.pdbx_strand_id
1 'polypeptide(L)'
;MDTKKFHLLLVISYLAVFVWSMINPHDYFTWFLEVLPAVIGLILLFIIYPTFRFTNLVYVLIFFHAIILTIGGHYTYAEVPLFNWLQEIFNLDRNYYDRLGHFAQGFVPAMVAREILVRKKIIKNNRWLFFITVCICLSISALYELIEFAVALLTGASAEAFLGTQGDVWDTQWDMLFALLGAISSLLLLQGQQDKTLKSTLPE
;
A
#
# COMPACT_ATOMS: atom_id res chain seq x y z
N MET A 1 9.70 -3.37 -24.27
CA MET A 1 9.76 -1.92 -24.02
C MET A 1 11.01 -1.62 -23.21
N ASP A 2 11.72 -0.52 -23.48
CA ASP A 2 12.85 -0.07 -22.63
C ASP A 2 12.37 0.09 -21.18
N THR A 3 13.11 -0.47 -20.21
CA THR A 3 12.78 -0.41 -18.78
C THR A 3 12.53 1.03 -18.30
N LYS A 4 13.26 2.02 -18.81
CA LYS A 4 13.02 3.43 -18.48
C LYS A 4 11.68 3.93 -19.02
N LYS A 5 11.34 3.55 -20.27
CA LYS A 5 10.05 3.90 -20.87
C LYS A 5 8.89 3.24 -20.12
N PHE A 6 9.10 2.01 -19.62
CA PHE A 6 8.12 1.33 -18.77
C PHE A 6 7.87 2.07 -17.46
N HIS A 7 8.93 2.44 -16.73
CA HIS A 7 8.77 3.18 -15.48
C HIS A 7 8.14 4.56 -15.70
N LEU A 8 8.51 5.24 -16.78
CA LEU A 8 7.88 6.51 -17.15
C LEU A 8 6.38 6.33 -17.43
N LEU A 9 5.99 5.26 -18.12
CA LEU A 9 4.58 4.96 -18.38
C LEU A 9 3.80 4.76 -17.08
N LEU A 10 4.35 4.00 -16.11
CA LEU A 10 3.73 3.82 -14.80
C LEU A 10 3.55 5.16 -14.07
N VAL A 11 4.58 6.00 -14.06
CA VAL A 11 4.52 7.32 -13.41
C VAL A 11 3.49 8.22 -14.08
N ILE A 12 3.50 8.34 -15.40
CA ILE A 12 2.52 9.17 -16.13
C ILE A 12 1.09 8.67 -15.88
N SER A 13 0.88 7.35 -15.91
CA SER A 13 -0.43 6.75 -15.66
C SER A 13 -0.90 7.04 -14.23
N TYR A 14 -0.01 6.93 -13.24
CA TYR A 14 -0.33 7.26 -11.86
C TYR A 14 -0.63 8.74 -11.69
N LEU A 15 0.17 9.63 -12.30
CA LEU A 15 -0.07 11.08 -12.24
C LEU A 15 -1.41 11.47 -12.83
N ALA A 16 -1.89 10.78 -13.88
CA ALA A 16 -3.23 11.01 -14.40
C ALA A 16 -4.33 10.66 -13.37
N VAL A 17 -4.20 9.54 -12.66
CA VAL A 17 -5.14 9.13 -11.59
C VAL A 17 -5.04 10.08 -10.39
N PHE A 18 -3.82 10.47 -10.00
CA PHE A 18 -3.58 11.43 -8.93
C PHE A 18 -4.23 12.78 -9.23
N VAL A 19 -4.04 13.31 -10.45
CA VAL A 19 -4.69 14.56 -10.87
C VAL A 19 -6.20 14.44 -10.89
N TRP A 20 -6.74 13.33 -11.38
CA TRP A 20 -8.18 13.07 -11.33
C TRP A 20 -8.71 13.07 -9.89
N SER A 21 -8.01 12.44 -8.95
CA SER A 21 -8.46 12.35 -7.55
C SER A 21 -8.62 13.68 -6.85
N MET A 22 -7.86 14.70 -7.29
CA MET A 22 -7.93 16.07 -6.76
C MET A 22 -9.16 16.86 -7.24
N ILE A 23 -9.86 16.38 -8.26
CA ILE A 23 -11.01 17.07 -8.82
C ILE A 23 -12.23 16.71 -7.98
N ASN A 24 -12.60 17.58 -7.05
CA ASN A 24 -13.79 17.41 -6.20
C ASN A 24 -13.78 16.08 -5.41
N PRO A 25 -12.73 15.79 -4.60
CA PRO A 25 -12.78 14.69 -3.67
C PRO A 25 -13.90 14.92 -2.64
N HIS A 26 -14.36 13.83 -2.03
CA HIS A 26 -15.42 13.87 -1.03
C HIS A 26 -15.07 14.79 0.16
N ASP A 27 -13.83 14.73 0.64
CA ASP A 27 -13.28 15.66 1.62
C ASP A 27 -11.78 15.88 1.36
N TYR A 28 -11.34 17.14 1.25
CA TYR A 28 -9.95 17.47 0.93
C TYR A 28 -8.98 17.13 2.06
N PHE A 29 -9.43 17.19 3.31
CA PHE A 29 -8.56 16.85 4.46
C PHE A 29 -8.28 15.36 4.50
N THR A 30 -9.32 14.53 4.39
CA THR A 30 -9.24 13.08 4.27
C THR A 30 -8.44 12.67 3.02
N TRP A 31 -8.72 13.28 1.86
CA TRP A 31 -7.95 13.07 0.64
C TRP A 31 -6.45 13.30 0.87
N PHE A 32 -6.09 14.39 1.54
CA PHE A 32 -4.69 14.69 1.83
C PHE A 32 -4.04 13.59 2.67
N LEU A 33 -4.69 13.17 3.77
CA LEU A 33 -4.14 12.15 4.67
C LEU A 33 -3.99 10.79 3.97
N GLU A 34 -4.99 10.39 3.17
CA GLU A 34 -5.01 9.11 2.46
C GLU A 34 -3.98 9.02 1.33
N VAL A 35 -3.80 10.13 0.58
CA VAL A 35 -2.91 10.14 -0.58
C VAL A 35 -1.46 10.45 -0.19
N LEU A 36 -1.23 11.04 0.98
CA LEU A 36 0.11 11.42 1.46
C LEU A 36 1.13 10.26 1.46
N PRO A 37 0.82 9.03 1.93
CA PRO A 37 1.75 7.91 1.83
C PRO A 37 2.19 7.57 0.40
N ALA A 38 1.28 7.68 -0.57
CA ALA A 38 1.60 7.45 -1.98
C ALA A 38 2.56 8.52 -2.54
N VAL A 39 2.35 9.79 -2.17
CA VAL A 39 3.22 10.91 -2.55
C VAL A 39 4.61 10.73 -1.94
N ILE A 40 4.69 10.40 -0.64
CA ILE A 40 5.97 10.11 0.03
C ILE A 40 6.68 8.96 -0.66
N GLY A 41 5.97 7.87 -0.96
CA GLY A 41 6.52 6.72 -1.69
C GLY A 41 7.09 7.10 -3.06
N LEU A 42 6.39 7.93 -3.83
CA LEU A 42 6.85 8.41 -5.14
C LEU A 42 8.12 9.26 -5.02
N ILE A 43 8.18 10.19 -4.05
CA ILE A 43 9.36 11.02 -3.80
C ILE A 43 10.56 10.15 -3.42
N LEU A 44 10.37 9.20 -2.50
CA LEU A 44 11.42 8.28 -2.09
C LEU A 44 11.93 7.45 -3.27
N LEU A 45 11.01 6.90 -4.08
CA LEU A 45 11.38 6.17 -5.31
C LEU A 45 12.21 7.02 -6.25
N PHE A 46 11.84 8.29 -6.47
CA PHE A 46 12.59 9.20 -7.33
C PHE A 46 14.01 9.45 -6.81
N ILE A 47 14.15 9.69 -5.49
CA ILE A 47 15.45 9.93 -4.84
C ILE A 47 16.37 8.70 -4.95
N ILE A 48 15.86 7.49 -4.73
CA ILE A 48 16.68 6.28 -4.75
C ILE A 48 16.88 5.70 -6.16
N TYR A 49 16.06 6.07 -7.14
CA TYR A 49 16.11 5.52 -8.50
C TYR A 49 17.50 5.53 -9.17
N PRO A 50 18.37 6.53 -8.97
CA PRO A 50 19.72 6.52 -9.54
C PRO A 50 20.63 5.45 -8.92
N THR A 51 20.45 5.12 -7.64
CA THR A 51 21.36 4.25 -6.86
C THR A 51 20.79 2.86 -6.60
N PHE A 52 19.47 2.73 -6.54
CA PHE A 52 18.75 1.50 -6.29
C PHE A 52 17.45 1.48 -7.11
N ARG A 53 17.44 0.71 -8.20
CA ARG A 53 16.24 0.50 -9.03
C ARG A 53 15.61 -0.83 -8.68
N PHE A 54 14.36 -0.82 -8.26
CA PHE A 54 13.62 -2.05 -7.97
C PHE A 54 13.37 -2.90 -9.22
N THR A 55 12.95 -4.14 -9.02
CA THR A 55 12.42 -4.96 -10.13
C THR A 55 11.12 -4.37 -10.69
N ASN A 56 10.84 -4.63 -11.96
CA ASN A 56 9.58 -4.21 -12.60
C ASN A 56 8.35 -4.74 -11.85
N LEU A 57 8.46 -5.94 -11.26
CA LEU A 57 7.42 -6.51 -10.40
C LEU A 57 7.08 -5.56 -9.25
N VAL A 58 8.09 -5.11 -8.50
CA VAL A 58 7.88 -4.19 -7.37
C VAL A 58 7.35 -2.84 -7.83
N TYR A 59 7.83 -2.29 -8.95
CA TYR A 59 7.27 -1.05 -9.50
C TYR A 59 5.78 -1.16 -9.88
N VAL A 60 5.37 -2.28 -10.46
CA VAL A 60 3.95 -2.55 -10.77
C VAL A 60 3.11 -2.67 -9.50
N LEU A 61 3.62 -3.35 -8.48
CA LEU A 61 2.92 -3.47 -7.19
C LEU A 61 2.77 -2.10 -6.51
N ILE A 62 3.82 -1.28 -6.49
CA ILE A 62 3.75 0.08 -5.94
C ILE A 62 2.76 0.93 -6.71
N PHE A 63 2.74 0.82 -8.05
CA PHE A 63 1.78 1.54 -8.90
C PHE A 63 0.33 1.22 -8.53
N PHE A 64 -0.02 -0.07 -8.41
CA PHE A 64 -1.40 -0.45 -8.04
C PHE A 64 -1.74 -0.04 -6.60
N HIS A 65 -0.81 -0.18 -5.65
CA HIS A 65 -1.03 0.26 -4.28
C HIS A 65 -1.28 1.77 -4.21
N ALA A 66 -0.50 2.57 -4.95
CA ALA A 66 -0.69 4.02 -5.01
C ALA A 66 -2.06 4.39 -5.62
N ILE A 67 -2.55 3.64 -6.61
CA ILE A 67 -3.90 3.81 -7.15
C ILE A 67 -4.97 3.51 -6.09
N ILE A 68 -4.80 2.44 -5.30
CA ILE A 68 -5.74 2.09 -4.23
C ILE A 68 -5.88 3.26 -3.24
N LEU A 69 -4.75 3.79 -2.75
CA LEU A 69 -4.73 4.94 -1.85
C LEU A 69 -5.40 6.18 -2.50
N THR A 70 -5.13 6.41 -3.78
CA THR A 70 -5.64 7.58 -4.52
C THR A 70 -7.15 7.53 -4.77
N ILE A 71 -7.68 6.35 -5.10
CA ILE A 71 -9.13 6.14 -5.25
C ILE A 71 -9.82 6.28 -3.91
N GLY A 72 -9.25 5.69 -2.86
CA GLY A 72 -9.78 5.80 -1.51
C GLY A 72 -9.77 7.24 -1.00
N GLY A 73 -8.69 8.00 -1.24
CA GLY A 73 -8.66 9.42 -0.91
C GLY A 73 -9.68 10.27 -1.68
N HIS A 74 -9.98 9.93 -2.94
CA HIS A 74 -10.99 10.66 -3.73
C HIS A 74 -12.40 10.49 -3.16
N TYR A 75 -12.78 9.25 -2.83
CA TYR A 75 -14.13 8.94 -2.36
C TYR A 75 -14.29 8.95 -0.84
N THR A 76 -13.20 8.89 -0.08
CA THR A 76 -13.10 8.27 1.27
C THR A 76 -13.29 6.75 1.22
N TYR A 77 -12.62 6.04 2.13
CA TYR A 77 -12.61 4.58 2.13
C TYR A 77 -13.98 3.97 2.47
N ALA A 78 -14.81 4.71 3.20
CA ALA A 78 -16.19 4.29 3.51
C ALA A 78 -17.15 4.40 2.32
N GLU A 79 -16.80 5.15 1.26
CA GLU A 79 -17.75 5.55 0.21
C GLU A 79 -17.29 5.18 -1.21
N VAL A 80 -16.31 4.27 -1.34
CA VAL A 80 -15.87 3.84 -2.67
C VAL A 80 -17.02 3.13 -3.41
N PRO A 81 -17.47 3.65 -4.58
CA PRO A 81 -18.73 3.21 -5.20
C PRO A 81 -18.81 1.71 -5.52
N LEU A 82 -17.70 1.11 -5.95
CA LEU A 82 -17.64 -0.33 -6.22
C LEU A 82 -17.95 -1.15 -4.97
N PHE A 83 -17.46 -0.71 -3.81
CA PHE A 83 -17.66 -1.42 -2.56
C PHE A 83 -19.01 -1.12 -1.91
N ASN A 84 -19.58 0.07 -2.11
CA ASN A 84 -20.99 0.33 -1.78
C ASN A 84 -21.92 -0.62 -2.57
N TRP A 85 -21.65 -0.80 -3.87
CA TRP A 85 -22.41 -1.74 -4.69
C TRP A 85 -22.27 -3.21 -4.22
N LEU A 86 -21.05 -3.63 -3.85
CA LEU A 86 -20.83 -4.97 -3.25
C LEU A 86 -21.54 -5.12 -1.91
N GLN A 87 -21.51 -4.07 -1.08
CA GLN A 87 -22.18 -4.06 0.21
C GLN A 87 -23.68 -4.30 0.04
N GLU A 88 -24.33 -3.61 -0.89
CA GLU A 88 -25.76 -3.78 -1.18
C GLU A 88 -26.09 -5.19 -1.70
N ILE A 89 -25.32 -5.70 -2.67
CA ILE A 89 -25.61 -7.00 -3.31
C ILE A 89 -25.43 -8.17 -2.34
N PHE A 90 -24.40 -8.11 -1.50
CA PHE A 90 -24.09 -9.18 -0.55
C PHE A 90 -24.67 -8.92 0.85
N ASN A 91 -25.42 -7.83 1.02
CA ASN A 91 -26.00 -7.38 2.29
C ASN A 91 -24.95 -7.36 3.42
N LEU A 92 -23.81 -6.74 3.12
CA LEU A 92 -22.69 -6.61 4.06
C LEU A 92 -22.93 -5.47 5.03
N ASP A 93 -22.34 -5.58 6.21
CA ASP A 93 -22.52 -4.57 7.27
C ASP A 93 -21.86 -3.22 6.93
N ARG A 94 -20.85 -3.21 6.06
CA ARG A 94 -20.06 -2.01 5.72
C ARG A 94 -19.41 -2.07 4.33
N ASN A 95 -18.86 -0.95 3.90
CA ASN A 95 -17.92 -0.86 2.80
C ASN A 95 -16.53 -1.34 3.25
N TYR A 96 -16.03 -2.41 2.62
CA TYR A 96 -14.74 -3.04 2.95
C TYR A 96 -13.55 -2.57 2.09
N TYR A 97 -13.63 -1.41 1.44
CA TYR A 97 -12.52 -0.90 0.64
C TYR A 97 -11.24 -0.71 1.48
N ASP A 98 -11.43 -0.30 2.73
CA ASP A 98 -10.36 -0.14 3.69
C ASP A 98 -9.57 -1.43 3.95
N ARG A 99 -10.28 -2.56 4.10
CA ARG A 99 -9.64 -3.88 4.23
C ARG A 99 -8.82 -4.27 2.99
N LEU A 100 -9.22 -3.81 1.80
CA LEU A 100 -8.41 -3.96 0.58
C LEU A 100 -7.14 -3.08 0.66
N GLY A 101 -7.27 -1.84 1.13
CA GLY A 101 -6.15 -0.93 1.42
C GLY A 101 -5.12 -1.58 2.34
N HIS A 102 -5.55 -2.06 3.51
CA HIS A 102 -4.66 -2.72 4.46
C HIS A 102 -4.07 -4.03 3.95
N PHE A 103 -4.82 -4.83 3.18
CA PHE A 103 -4.23 -5.98 2.50
C PHE A 103 -3.10 -5.57 1.55
N ALA A 104 -3.29 -4.51 0.75
CA ALA A 104 -2.26 -3.97 -0.14
C ALA A 104 -1.07 -3.38 0.65
N GLN A 105 -1.33 -2.72 1.79
CA GLN A 105 -0.35 -2.20 2.73
C GLN A 105 0.51 -3.32 3.36
N GLY A 106 -0.01 -4.53 3.49
CA GLY A 106 0.80 -5.72 3.79
C GLY A 106 1.55 -6.25 2.57
N PHE A 107 0.82 -6.46 1.49
CA PHE A 107 1.26 -7.20 0.30
C PHE A 107 2.43 -6.51 -0.41
N VAL A 108 2.33 -5.21 -0.65
CA VAL A 108 3.29 -4.47 -1.48
C VAL A 108 4.57 -4.13 -0.71
N PRO A 109 4.50 -3.56 0.51
CA PRO A 109 5.69 -3.33 1.34
C PRO A 109 6.49 -4.60 1.64
N ALA A 110 5.85 -5.78 1.72
CA ALA A 110 6.58 -7.03 1.89
C ALA A 110 7.54 -7.30 0.72
N MET A 111 7.08 -7.10 -0.52
CA MET A 111 7.92 -7.30 -1.71
C MET A 111 9.02 -6.24 -1.83
N VAL A 112 8.74 -5.00 -1.41
CA VAL A 112 9.73 -3.91 -1.33
C VAL A 112 10.81 -4.23 -0.30
N ALA A 113 10.42 -4.53 0.94
CA ALA A 113 11.33 -4.82 2.03
C ALA A 113 12.19 -6.06 1.73
N ARG A 114 11.57 -7.14 1.20
CA ARG A 114 12.28 -8.34 0.78
C ARG A 114 13.35 -8.02 -0.26
N GLU A 115 13.02 -7.23 -1.28
CA GLU A 115 13.98 -6.90 -2.34
C GLU A 115 15.20 -6.14 -1.78
N ILE A 116 14.95 -5.17 -0.89
CA ILE A 116 16.02 -4.41 -0.23
C ILE A 116 16.91 -5.37 0.57
N LEU A 117 16.33 -6.21 1.44
CA LEU A 117 17.06 -7.12 2.32
C LEU A 117 17.91 -8.12 1.55
N VAL A 118 17.37 -8.69 0.46
CA VAL A 118 18.09 -9.64 -0.40
C VAL A 118 19.23 -8.94 -1.13
N ARG A 119 18.96 -7.81 -1.81
CA ARG A 119 19.97 -7.14 -2.65
C ARG A 119 21.07 -6.47 -1.85
N LYS A 120 20.77 -6.05 -0.61
CA LYS A 120 21.76 -5.54 0.35
C LYS A 120 22.45 -6.66 1.14
N LYS A 121 22.11 -7.93 0.88
CA LYS A 121 22.69 -9.12 1.53
C LYS A 121 22.60 -9.07 3.06
N ILE A 122 21.54 -8.47 3.61
CA ILE A 122 21.35 -8.26 5.06
C ILE A 122 20.99 -9.57 5.75
N ILE A 123 20.06 -10.34 5.15
CA ILE A 123 19.58 -11.61 5.71
C ILE A 123 19.84 -12.71 4.70
N LYS A 124 20.67 -13.70 5.09
CA LYS A 124 21.04 -14.83 4.22
C LYS A 124 20.08 -16.01 4.32
N ASN A 125 19.44 -16.21 5.47
CA ASN A 125 18.54 -17.34 5.70
C ASN A 125 17.12 -17.01 5.24
N ASN A 126 16.57 -17.80 4.32
CA ASN A 126 15.25 -17.54 3.74
C ASN A 126 14.09 -17.56 4.75
N ARG A 127 14.19 -18.37 5.82
CA ARG A 127 13.15 -18.41 6.87
C ARG A 127 13.17 -17.13 7.70
N TRP A 128 14.36 -16.66 8.06
CA TRP A 128 14.51 -15.37 8.75
C TRP A 128 14.13 -14.19 7.86
N LEU A 129 14.44 -14.25 6.56
CA LEU A 129 14.02 -13.23 5.61
C LEU A 129 12.48 -13.15 5.56
N PHE A 130 11.80 -14.28 5.43
CA PHE A 130 10.34 -14.35 5.48
C PHE A 130 9.79 -13.74 6.76
N PHE A 131 10.27 -14.21 7.92
CA PHE A 131 9.79 -13.75 9.23
C PHE A 131 10.01 -12.24 9.43
N ILE A 132 11.22 -11.74 9.18
CA ILE A 132 11.55 -10.32 9.36
C ILE A 132 10.77 -9.44 8.39
N THR A 133 10.57 -9.87 7.14
CA THR A 133 9.73 -9.11 6.19
C THR A 133 8.30 -8.99 6.71
N VAL A 134 7.70 -10.07 7.23
CA VAL A 134 6.36 -10.01 7.84
C VAL A 134 6.33 -9.08 9.06
N CYS A 135 7.33 -9.14 9.94
CA CYS A 135 7.43 -8.24 11.08
C CYS A 135 7.51 -6.76 10.65
N ILE A 136 8.30 -6.44 9.62
CA ILE A 136 8.39 -5.08 9.09
C ILE A 136 7.03 -4.59 8.62
N CYS A 137 6.29 -5.40 7.86
CA CYS A 137 4.94 -5.03 7.39
C CYS A 137 3.97 -4.79 8.54
N LEU A 138 3.97 -5.67 9.55
CA LEU A 138 3.12 -5.50 10.71
C LEU A 138 3.51 -4.26 11.53
N SER A 139 4.80 -3.96 11.67
CA SER A 139 5.27 -2.72 12.31
C SER A 139 4.87 -1.47 11.54
N ILE A 140 4.87 -1.51 10.21
CA ILE A 140 4.38 -0.39 9.37
C ILE A 140 2.88 -0.20 9.56
N SER A 141 2.11 -1.30 9.55
CA SER A 141 0.66 -1.25 9.79
C SER A 141 0.35 -0.70 11.17
N ALA A 142 0.96 -1.24 12.23
CA ALA A 142 0.78 -0.71 13.59
C ALA A 142 1.17 0.77 13.71
N LEU A 143 2.22 1.23 13.02
CA LEU A 143 2.59 2.65 13.01
C LEU A 143 1.52 3.51 12.32
N TYR A 144 0.93 3.01 11.22
CA TYR A 144 -0.14 3.72 10.51
C TYR A 144 -1.36 3.89 11.43
N GLU A 145 -1.84 2.82 12.05
CA GLU A 145 -2.96 2.86 13.03
C GLU A 145 -2.70 3.85 14.18
N LEU A 146 -1.47 3.90 14.67
CA LEU A 146 -1.09 4.86 15.71
C LEU A 146 -1.12 6.32 15.21
N ILE A 147 -0.82 6.56 13.93
CA ILE A 147 -0.95 7.88 13.32
C ILE A 147 -2.42 8.25 13.19
N GLU A 148 -3.28 7.34 12.74
CA GLU A 148 -4.72 7.58 12.61
C GLU A 148 -5.35 7.88 13.97
N PHE A 149 -5.01 7.07 14.98
CA PHE A 149 -5.38 7.32 16.36
C PHE A 149 -4.94 8.71 16.84
N ALA A 150 -3.70 9.12 16.56
CA ALA A 150 -3.19 10.44 16.94
C ALA A 150 -3.92 11.58 16.20
N VAL A 151 -4.19 11.43 14.90
CA VAL A 151 -4.94 12.41 14.10
C VAL A 151 -6.36 12.56 14.63
N ALA A 152 -7.00 11.45 15.01
CA ALA A 152 -8.32 11.44 15.62
C ALA A 152 -8.39 12.24 16.92
N LEU A 153 -7.42 12.03 17.82
CA LEU A 153 -7.34 12.79 19.06
C LEU A 153 -7.14 14.30 18.84
N LEU A 154 -6.40 14.70 17.80
CA LEU A 154 -6.01 16.08 17.57
C LEU A 154 -7.05 16.89 16.78
N THR A 155 -7.89 16.25 15.98
CA THR A 155 -8.78 16.94 15.02
C THR A 155 -10.28 16.69 15.25
N GLY A 156 -10.65 15.72 16.10
CA GLY A 156 -12.05 15.46 16.44
C GLY A 156 -12.86 14.91 15.27
N ALA A 157 -14.04 15.48 15.00
CA ALA A 157 -15.02 14.93 14.05
C ALA A 157 -14.51 14.80 12.60
N SER A 158 -13.56 15.65 12.16
CA SER A 158 -12.98 15.53 10.81
C SER A 158 -12.13 14.27 10.63
N ALA A 159 -11.67 13.64 11.71
CA ALA A 159 -10.91 12.41 11.66
C ALA A 159 -11.75 11.14 11.79
N GLU A 160 -13.02 11.21 12.19
CA GLU A 160 -13.91 10.03 12.16
C GLU A 160 -14.14 9.54 10.72
N ALA A 161 -14.18 10.46 9.75
CA ALA A 161 -14.26 10.12 8.33
C ALA A 161 -12.97 9.50 7.79
N PHE A 162 -11.80 9.96 8.27
CA PHE A 162 -10.50 9.39 7.93
C PHE A 162 -10.29 8.00 8.56
N LEU A 163 -10.69 7.82 9.82
CA LEU A 163 -10.66 6.53 10.49
C LEU A 163 -11.49 5.46 9.79
N GLY A 164 -12.52 5.83 9.01
CA GLY A 164 -13.26 4.87 8.19
C GLY A 164 -13.99 3.75 8.96
N THR A 165 -14.06 3.82 10.30
CA THR A 165 -14.47 2.69 11.17
C THR A 165 -15.86 2.15 10.87
N GLN A 166 -16.76 2.98 10.35
CA GLN A 166 -18.15 2.60 10.06
C GLN A 166 -18.87 1.95 11.27
N GLY A 167 -18.47 2.33 12.49
CA GLY A 167 -19.01 1.78 13.75
C GLY A 167 -18.39 0.46 14.21
N ASP A 168 -17.37 -0.04 13.51
CA ASP A 168 -16.62 -1.24 13.91
C ASP A 168 -15.62 -0.91 15.04
N VAL A 169 -15.85 -1.48 16.22
CA VAL A 169 -14.95 -1.29 17.38
C VAL A 169 -13.64 -2.07 17.27
N TRP A 170 -13.56 -3.01 16.33
CA TRP A 170 -12.39 -3.87 16.08
C TRP A 170 -11.63 -3.47 14.82
N ASP A 171 -11.87 -2.27 14.30
CA ASP A 171 -11.40 -1.81 12.99
C ASP A 171 -9.89 -2.00 12.82
N THR A 172 -9.13 -1.29 13.65
CA THR A 172 -7.66 -1.37 13.74
C THR A 172 -7.12 -2.80 13.85
N GLN A 173 -7.81 -3.69 14.57
CA GLN A 173 -7.36 -5.08 14.70
C GLN A 173 -7.56 -5.87 13.40
N TRP A 174 -8.68 -5.64 12.71
CA TRP A 174 -8.90 -6.20 11.38
C TRP A 174 -7.91 -5.64 10.37
N ASP A 175 -7.61 -4.36 10.42
CA ASP A 175 -6.65 -3.73 9.51
C ASP A 175 -5.25 -4.30 9.63
N MET A 176 -4.75 -4.42 10.86
CA MET A 176 -3.48 -5.11 11.11
C MET A 176 -3.53 -6.59 10.67
N LEU A 177 -4.67 -7.28 10.81
CA LEU A 177 -4.82 -8.66 10.36
C LEU A 177 -4.78 -8.75 8.82
N PHE A 178 -5.47 -7.86 8.11
CA PHE A 178 -5.45 -7.82 6.64
C PHE A 178 -4.06 -7.47 6.12
N ALA A 179 -3.34 -6.55 6.78
CA ALA A 179 -1.94 -6.27 6.48
C ALA A 179 -1.04 -7.50 6.73
N LEU A 180 -1.24 -8.24 7.82
CA LEU A 180 -0.51 -9.48 8.09
C LEU A 180 -0.77 -10.53 6.99
N LEU A 181 -2.03 -10.75 6.62
CA LEU A 181 -2.43 -11.68 5.58
C LEU A 181 -1.89 -11.28 4.20
N GLY A 182 -1.90 -9.98 3.89
CA GLY A 182 -1.30 -9.44 2.68
C GLY A 182 0.19 -9.72 2.58
N ALA A 183 0.93 -9.47 3.66
CA ALA A 183 2.37 -9.71 3.73
C ALA A 183 2.73 -11.20 3.57
N ILE A 184 2.00 -12.09 4.25
CA ILE A 184 2.20 -13.54 4.11
C ILE A 184 1.89 -13.99 2.68
N SER A 185 0.75 -13.54 2.14
CA SER A 185 0.29 -13.93 0.80
C SER A 185 1.28 -13.51 -0.28
N SER A 186 1.81 -12.28 -0.23
CA SER A 186 2.76 -11.80 -1.23
C SER A 186 4.05 -12.63 -1.23
N LEU A 187 4.56 -12.98 -0.05
CA LEU A 187 5.75 -13.81 0.08
C LEU A 187 5.51 -15.22 -0.44
N LEU A 188 4.37 -15.85 -0.11
CA LEU A 188 4.05 -17.19 -0.59
C LEU A 188 3.89 -17.23 -2.12
N LEU A 189 3.24 -16.21 -2.71
CA LEU A 189 2.90 -16.17 -4.12
C LEU A 189 4.06 -15.68 -5.00
N LEU A 190 4.81 -14.68 -4.56
CA LEU A 190 5.70 -13.91 -5.43
C LEU A 190 7.20 -14.07 -5.14
N GLN A 191 7.59 -14.68 -4.00
CA GLN A 191 9.01 -14.82 -3.67
C GLN A 191 9.82 -15.54 -4.76
N GLY A 192 9.25 -16.62 -5.33
CA GLY A 192 9.92 -17.42 -6.34
C GLY A 192 10.08 -16.68 -7.67
N GLN A 193 9.11 -15.84 -8.03
CA GLN A 193 9.21 -14.97 -9.20
C GLN A 193 10.27 -13.89 -8.99
N GLN A 194 10.25 -13.23 -7.82
CA GLN A 194 11.24 -12.20 -7.48
C GLN A 194 12.66 -12.77 -7.47
N ASP A 195 12.87 -13.98 -6.94
CA ASP A 195 14.19 -14.63 -6.93
C ASP A 195 14.72 -14.90 -8.34
N LYS A 196 13.86 -15.35 -9.25
CA LYS A 196 14.24 -15.52 -10.67
C LYS A 196 14.67 -14.19 -11.28
N THR A 197 13.91 -13.12 -11.04
CA THR A 197 14.25 -11.79 -11.54
C THR A 197 15.57 -11.30 -10.95
N LEU A 198 15.79 -11.44 -9.64
CA LEU A 198 17.00 -10.97 -8.97
C LEU A 198 18.27 -11.71 -9.44
N LYS A 199 18.20 -13.03 -9.65
CA LYS A 199 19.31 -13.80 -10.23
C LYS A 199 19.67 -13.36 -11.65
N SER A 200 18.69 -12.93 -12.44
CA SER A 200 18.94 -12.45 -13.81
C SER A 200 19.54 -11.04 -13.88
N THR A 201 19.48 -10.26 -12.80
CA THR A 201 19.91 -8.84 -12.76
C THR A 201 21.13 -8.57 -11.90
N LEU A 202 21.56 -9.51 -11.06
CA LEU A 202 22.78 -9.39 -10.26
C LEU A 202 23.88 -10.24 -10.91
N PRO A 203 25.06 -9.68 -11.26
CA PRO A 203 26.23 -10.49 -11.56
C PRO A 203 26.65 -11.27 -10.30
N GLU A 204 27.14 -12.49 -10.49
CA GLU A 204 27.63 -13.38 -9.41
C GLU A 204 28.68 -12.72 -8.51
#